data_AF-A0A2G9LJ34-F1
#
_entry.id   AF-A0A2G9LJ34-F1
#
_cell.length_a   1.000
_cell.length_b   1.000
_cell.length_c   1.000
_cell.angle_alpha   90.00
_cell.angle_beta   90.00
_cell.angle_gamma   90.00
#
_symmetry.space_group_name_H-M   'P 1'
#
loop_
_entity.id
_entity.type
_entity.pdbx_description
1 polymer ?
#
loop_
_entity_poly.entity_id
_entity_poly.type
_entity_poly.pdbx_seq_one_letter_code
_entity_poly.pdbx_strand_id
1 'polypeptide(L)'
;MTRDWFHHFLEAVQMTKILFHEDAYLKERQTKVTKIEGNRVLLEETMFFPQTSNEPGDLGKINDCEVIGLKKEGDEIWHILNKAPLFKKGDTVNLQLDWNKRYKKMRLHSALHL
;
A
#
# COMPACT_ATOMS: atom_id res chain seq x y z
N MET A 1 -37.30 28.56 -7.93
CA MET A 1 -36.39 29.62 -7.41
C MET A 1 -35.54 28.97 -6.33
N THR A 2 -34.65 28.04 -6.70
CA THR A 2 -33.22 28.24 -7.06
C THR A 2 -32.34 28.61 -5.88
N ARG A 3 -31.54 27.62 -5.47
CA ARG A 3 -30.18 27.65 -4.89
C ARG A 3 -29.95 26.24 -4.33
N ASP A 4 -29.57 25.25 -5.14
CA ASP A 4 -28.19 24.97 -5.59
C ASP A 4 -27.15 25.15 -4.48
N TRP A 5 -27.11 24.17 -3.56
CA TRP A 5 -26.10 24.05 -2.48
C TRP A 5 -25.57 22.60 -2.33
N PHE A 6 -25.46 21.84 -3.42
CA PHE A 6 -24.83 20.51 -3.42
C PHE A 6 -23.78 20.35 -4.54
N HIS A 7 -23.00 21.40 -4.78
CA HIS A 7 -21.77 21.34 -5.58
C HIS A 7 -20.53 21.51 -4.69
N HIS A 8 -20.41 20.67 -3.66
CA HIS A 8 -19.11 20.34 -3.05
C HIS A 8 -18.85 18.88 -3.40
N PHE A 9 -18.41 18.64 -4.64
CA PHE A 9 -17.01 18.31 -4.87
C PHE A 9 -16.66 16.96 -4.21
N LEU A 10 -17.24 15.89 -4.78
CA LEU A 10 -16.59 14.59 -4.79
C LEU A 10 -15.35 14.73 -5.66
N GLU A 11 -14.32 15.40 -5.12
CA GLU A 11 -12.96 14.98 -5.42
C GLU A 11 -12.96 13.49 -5.06
N ALA A 12 -12.88 12.63 -6.07
CA ALA A 12 -12.71 11.21 -5.86
C ALA A 12 -11.41 11.09 -5.05
N VAL A 13 -11.53 10.98 -3.72
CA VAL A 13 -10.40 10.69 -2.85
C VAL A 13 -9.89 9.36 -3.35
N GLN A 14 -8.76 9.39 -4.05
CA GLN A 14 -8.23 8.24 -4.75
C GLN A 14 -7.59 7.33 -3.71
N MET A 15 -8.45 6.63 -2.95
CA MET A 15 -8.07 5.71 -1.90
C MET A 15 -7.26 4.57 -2.50
N THR A 16 -6.19 4.18 -1.82
CA THR A 16 -5.47 2.96 -2.17
C THR A 16 -6.37 1.77 -1.84
N LYS A 17 -6.73 0.97 -2.85
CA LYS A 17 -7.50 -0.26 -2.66
C LYS A 17 -6.65 -1.29 -1.92
N ILE A 18 -7.20 -1.83 -0.84
CA ILE A 18 -6.52 -2.76 0.04
C ILE A 18 -6.84 -4.20 -0.37
N LEU A 19 -5.84 -4.95 -0.79
CA LEU A 19 -6.02 -6.33 -1.27
C LEU A 19 -5.83 -7.39 -0.18
N PHE A 20 -5.10 -7.09 0.90
CA PHE A 20 -4.79 -8.08 1.94
C PHE A 20 -6.00 -8.50 2.80
N HIS A 21 -7.12 -7.78 2.72
CA HIS A 21 -8.40 -8.20 3.31
C HIS A 21 -9.15 -9.21 2.43
N GLU A 22 -8.94 -9.16 1.12
CA GLU A 22 -9.58 -10.07 0.15
C GLU A 22 -8.77 -11.36 0.00
N ASP A 23 -7.45 -11.24 -0.15
CA ASP A 23 -6.53 -12.37 -0.26
C ASP A 23 -5.24 -12.11 0.53
N ALA A 24 -5.17 -12.70 1.73
CA ALA A 24 -4.00 -12.61 2.60
C ALA A 24 -2.78 -13.40 2.07
N TYR A 25 -2.97 -14.31 1.10
CA TYR A 25 -1.93 -15.15 0.52
C TYR A 25 -1.35 -14.58 -0.78
N LEU A 26 -1.85 -13.44 -1.24
CA LEU A 26 -1.33 -12.74 -2.42
C LEU A 26 0.12 -12.30 -2.20
N LYS A 27 1.02 -12.77 -3.08
CA LYS A 27 2.48 -12.55 -2.96
C LYS A 27 3.03 -11.60 -3.99
N GLU A 28 2.35 -11.47 -5.13
CA GLU A 28 2.75 -10.63 -6.25
C GLU A 28 1.53 -9.96 -6.88
N ARG A 29 1.68 -8.72 -7.38
CA ARG A 29 0.59 -7.99 -8.02
C ARG A 29 1.12 -6.87 -8.90
N GLN A 30 0.52 -6.65 -10.07
CA GLN A 30 0.73 -5.43 -10.85
C GLN A 30 -0.31 -4.38 -10.50
N THR A 31 0.12 -3.13 -10.36
CA THR A 31 -0.73 -1.99 -9.99
C THR A 31 -0.17 -0.70 -10.60
N LYS A 32 -0.95 0.38 -10.59
CA LYS A 32 -0.51 1.69 -11.10
C LYS A 32 -0.01 2.59 -9.98
N VAL A 33 0.99 3.40 -10.30
CA VAL A 33 1.48 4.45 -9.41
C VAL A 33 0.59 5.68 -9.50
N THR A 34 0.01 6.10 -8.37
CA THR A 34 -0.88 7.27 -8.31
C THR A 34 -0.14 8.54 -7.90
N LYS A 35 0.92 8.43 -7.09
CA LYS A 35 1.73 9.57 -6.62
C LYS A 35 3.15 9.14 -6.23
N ILE A 36 4.12 10.04 -6.40
CA ILE A 36 5.50 9.87 -5.94
C ILE A 36 5.95 11.16 -5.25
N GLU A 37 6.54 11.03 -4.06
CA GLU A 37 7.15 12.11 -3.29
C GLU A 37 8.52 11.67 -2.76
N GLY A 38 9.59 12.05 -3.46
CA GLY A 38 10.94 11.57 -3.13
C GLY A 38 11.05 10.05 -3.29
N ASN A 39 11.27 9.34 -2.17
CA ASN A 39 11.27 7.87 -2.13
C ASN A 39 9.94 7.27 -1.64
N ARG A 40 8.89 8.08 -1.48
CA ARG A 40 7.55 7.63 -1.06
C ARG A 40 6.66 7.45 -2.27
N VAL A 41 5.92 6.35 -2.33
CA VAL A 41 5.06 6.01 -3.47
C VAL A 41 3.65 5.65 -3.00
N LEU A 42 2.64 6.22 -3.66
CA LEU A 42 1.26 5.77 -3.58
C LEU A 42 0.89 4.93 -4.80
N LEU A 43 0.08 3.91 -4.53
CA LEU A 43 -0.39 2.94 -5.51
C LEU A 43 -1.92 2.95 -5.54
N GLU A 44 -2.46 2.52 -6.68
CA GLU A 44 -3.90 2.33 -6.86
C GLU A 44 -4.41 1.18 -6.00
N GLU A 45 -3.70 0.05 -6.03
CA GLU A 45 -3.94 -1.12 -5.17
C GLU A 45 -2.66 -1.51 -4.40
N THR A 46 -2.81 -1.99 -3.16
CA THR A 46 -1.70 -2.56 -2.38
C THR A 46 -2.07 -3.85 -1.66
N MET A 47 -1.14 -4.80 -1.65
CA MET A 47 -1.21 -6.03 -0.84
C MET A 47 -0.31 -5.95 0.42
N PHE A 48 0.40 -4.85 0.63
CA PHE A 48 1.27 -4.63 1.78
C PHE A 48 0.47 -4.17 3.00
N PHE A 49 0.65 -4.82 4.14
CA PHE A 49 0.03 -4.39 5.39
C PHE A 49 0.87 -3.27 6.02
N PRO A 50 0.29 -2.08 6.26
CA PRO A 50 1.03 -0.98 6.85
C PRO A 50 1.42 -1.29 8.30
N GLN A 51 2.47 -0.63 8.78
CA GLN A 51 2.86 -0.74 10.18
C GLN A 51 1.72 -0.25 11.09
N THR A 52 1.52 -0.97 12.20
CA THR A 52 0.64 -0.54 13.30
C THR A 52 1.48 -0.17 14.52
N SER A 53 0.85 0.31 15.59
CA SER A 53 1.55 0.61 16.84
C SER A 53 2.27 -0.59 17.44
N ASN A 54 1.78 -1.81 17.17
CA ASN A 54 2.21 -3.02 17.86
C ASN A 54 2.87 -4.04 16.92
N GLU A 55 2.72 -3.89 15.60
CA GLU A 55 3.24 -4.83 14.63
C GLU A 55 3.97 -4.12 13.50
N PRO A 56 5.19 -4.58 13.14
CA PRO A 56 5.91 -4.02 12.01
C PRO A 56 5.13 -4.26 10.72
N GLY A 57 5.14 -3.27 9.84
CA GLY A 57 4.55 -3.37 8.51
C GLY A 57 5.26 -4.41 7.65
N ASP A 58 4.70 -4.69 6.49
CA ASP A 58 5.35 -5.59 5.55
C ASP A 58 6.50 -4.96 4.81
N LEU A 59 7.33 -5.86 4.28
CA LEU A 59 8.48 -5.56 3.46
C LEU A 59 8.35 -6.32 2.15
N GLY A 60 9.12 -5.88 1.15
CA GLY A 60 9.09 -6.49 -0.17
C GLY A 60 9.71 -5.55 -1.19
N LYS A 61 9.21 -5.59 -2.42
CA LYS A 61 9.73 -4.81 -3.54
C LYS A 61 8.61 -4.20 -4.38
N ILE A 62 8.93 -3.05 -4.97
CA ILE A 62 8.21 -2.44 -6.09
C ILE A 62 9.22 -2.34 -7.23
N ASN A 63 9.04 -3.15 -8.27
CA ASN A 63 10.07 -3.42 -9.29
C ASN A 63 11.42 -3.72 -8.61
N ASP A 64 12.47 -2.95 -8.92
CA ASP A 64 13.82 -3.11 -8.37
C ASP A 64 14.09 -2.28 -7.10
N CYS A 65 13.06 -1.71 -6.48
CA CYS A 65 13.17 -0.92 -5.26
C CYS A 65 12.62 -1.70 -4.07
N GLU A 66 13.36 -1.70 -2.96
CA GLU A 66 12.92 -2.38 -1.74
C GLU A 66 11.98 -1.48 -0.95
N VAL A 67 10.85 -2.03 -0.51
CA VAL A 67 9.94 -1.39 0.45
C VAL A 67 10.52 -1.59 1.84
N ILE A 68 11.00 -0.50 2.43
CA ILE A 68 11.63 -0.48 3.76
C ILE A 68 10.69 0.01 4.86
N GLY A 69 9.54 0.56 4.48
CA GLY A 69 8.54 1.02 5.42
C GLY A 69 7.21 1.33 4.74
N LEU A 70 6.16 1.33 5.54
CA LEU A 70 4.80 1.68 5.12
C LEU A 70 4.22 2.66 6.13
N LYS A 71 3.66 3.77 5.64
CA LYS A 71 3.06 4.78 6.50
C LYS A 71 1.65 5.08 6.03
N LYS A 72 0.68 4.90 6.94
CA LYS A 72 -0.71 5.31 6.70
C LYS A 72 -0.88 6.79 7.07
N GLU A 73 -1.37 7.61 6.14
CA GLU A 73 -1.70 9.02 6.35
C GLU A 73 -3.13 9.25 5.83
N GLY A 74 -4.10 9.41 6.74
CA GLY A 74 -5.52 9.37 6.36
C GLY A 74 -5.88 8.01 5.75
N ASP A 75 -6.41 8.03 4.52
CA ASP A 75 -6.76 6.83 3.76
C ASP A 75 -5.68 6.39 2.75
N GLU A 76 -4.53 7.07 2.74
CA GLU A 76 -3.40 6.75 1.86
C GLU A 76 -2.38 5.84 2.55
N ILE A 77 -1.88 4.84 1.82
CA ILE A 77 -0.79 3.97 2.28
C ILE A 77 0.47 4.27 1.48
N TRP A 78 1.39 5.01 2.10
CA TRP A 78 2.67 5.38 1.52
C TRP A 78 3.70 4.26 1.65
N HIS A 79 4.24 3.85 0.50
CA HIS A 79 5.32 2.86 0.40
C HIS A 79 6.65 3.62 0.39
N ILE A 80 7.44 3.45 1.44
CA ILE A 80 8.75 4.08 1.59
C ILE A 80 9.79 3.13 0.99
N LEU A 81 10.48 3.60 -0.04
CA LEU A 81 11.48 2.84 -0.78
C LEU A 81 12.90 3.13 -0.27
N ASN A 82 13.80 2.16 -0.44
CA ASN A 82 15.22 2.31 -0.10
C ASN A 82 15.95 3.36 -0.96
N LYS A 83 15.39 3.72 -2.12
CA LYS A 83 15.92 4.70 -3.07
C LYS A 83 14.78 5.41 -3.81
N ALA A 84 15.08 6.53 -4.44
CA ALA A 84 14.14 7.18 -5.35
C ALA A 84 13.85 6.23 -6.54
N PRO A 85 12.57 6.00 -6.89
CA PRO A 85 12.22 5.11 -7.98
C PRO A 85 12.54 5.74 -9.35
N LEU A 86 12.79 4.89 -10.35
CA LEU A 86 13.00 5.32 -11.75
C LEU A 86 11.68 5.46 -12.53
N PHE A 87 10.61 4.85 -12.04
CA PHE A 87 9.27 4.95 -12.62
C PHE A 87 8.57 6.24 -12.19
N LYS A 88 7.50 6.60 -12.90
CA LYS A 88 6.75 7.83 -12.72
C LYS A 88 5.29 7.54 -12.36
N LYS A 89 4.57 8.58 -11.95
CA LYS A 89 3.11 8.52 -11.81
C LYS A 89 2.48 8.04 -13.13
N GLY A 90 1.56 7.10 -13.04
CA GLY A 90 0.85 6.48 -14.17
C GLY A 90 1.47 5.17 -14.65
N ASP A 91 2.72 4.87 -14.29
CA ASP A 91 3.38 3.64 -14.68
C ASP A 91 2.79 2.43 -13.93
N THR A 92 2.77 1.29 -14.62
CA THR A 92 2.47 -0.01 -14.01
C THR A 92 3.73 -0.57 -13.35
N VAL A 93 3.63 -0.96 -12.09
CA VAL A 93 4.72 -1.53 -11.31
C VAL A 93 4.34 -2.91 -10.78
N ASN A 94 5.34 -3.78 -10.63
CA ASN A 94 5.20 -5.10 -10.02
C ASN A 94 5.52 -5.03 -8.53
N LEU A 95 4.58 -5.47 -7.72
CA LEU A 95 4.72 -5.62 -6.28
C LEU A 95 5.13 -7.05 -5.98
N GLN A 96 6.10 -7.22 -5.08
CA GLN A 96 6.50 -8.52 -4.55
C GLN A 96 6.59 -8.44 -3.03
N LEU A 97 5.86 -9.29 -2.32
CA LEU A 97 5.89 -9.33 -0.85
C LEU A 97 7.04 -10.22 -0.37
N ASP A 98 7.69 -9.84 0.74
CA ASP A 98 8.54 -10.76 1.50
C ASP A 98 7.67 -11.81 2.20
N TRP A 99 7.31 -12.85 1.44
CA TRP A 99 6.35 -13.86 1.88
C TRP A 99 6.80 -14.59 3.14
N ASN A 100 8.10 -14.85 3.28
CA ASN A 100 8.64 -15.55 4.45
C ASN A 100 8.36 -14.76 5.74
N LYS A 101 8.54 -13.43 5.70
CA LYS A 101 8.20 -12.56 6.83
C LYS A 101 6.70 -12.49 7.09
N ARG A 102 5.88 -12.26 6.05
CA ARG A 102 4.42 -12.21 6.18
C ARG A 102 3.86 -13.49 6.79
N TYR A 103 4.25 -14.65 6.24
CA TYR A 103 3.74 -15.93 6.68
C TYR A 103 4.13 -16.26 8.13
N LYS A 104 5.36 -15.90 8.54
CA LYS A 104 5.78 -16.05 9.93
C LYS A 104 4.94 -15.20 10.88
N LYS A 105 4.60 -13.96 10.51
CA LYS A 105 3.69 -13.10 11.30
C LYS A 105 2.30 -13.71 11.41
N MET A 106 1.73 -14.16 10.29
CA MET A 106 0.40 -14.81 10.28
C MET A 106 0.36 -16.00 11.24
N ARG A 107 1.38 -16.87 11.20
CA ARG A 107 1.47 -18.03 12.10
C ARG A 107 1.58 -17.64 13.58
N LEU A 108 2.36 -16.61 13.89
CA LEU A 108 2.51 -16.13 15.27
C LEU A 108 1.20 -15.54 15.80
N HIS A 109 0.51 -14.74 14.99
CA HIS A 109 -0.78 -14.15 15.34
C HIS A 109 -1.82 -15.25 15.60
N SER A 110 -1.92 -16.25 14.73
CA SER A 110 -2.81 -17.41 14.96
C SER A 110 -2.45 -18.18 16.24
N ALA A 111 -1.15 -18.31 16.56
CA ALA A 111 -0.71 -19.00 17.77
C ALA A 111 -1.02 -18.24 19.08
N LEU A 112 -1.09 -16.90 19.05
CA LEU A 112 -1.46 -16.09 20.21
C LEU A 112 -2.93 -16.25 20.60
N HIS A 113 -3.79 -16.61 19.63
CA HIS A 113 -5.22 -16.76 19.83
C HIS A 113 -5.66 -18.22 20.08
N LEU A 114 -4.72 -19.16 20.12
CA LEU A 114 -4.94 -20.56 20.53
C LEU A 114 -4.80 -20.70 22.04
#